data_AF-A0A924NX28-F1
#
_entry.id   AF-A0A924NX28-F1
#
_cell.length_a   1.000
_cell.length_b   1.000
_cell.length_c   1.000
_cell.angle_alpha   90.00
_cell.angle_beta   90.00
_cell.angle_gamma   90.00
#
_symmetry.space_group_name_H-M   'P 1'
#
loop_
_entity.id
_entity.type
_entity.pdbx_description
1 polymer ?
#
loop_
_entity_poly.entity_id
_entity_poly.type
_entity_poly.pdbx_seq_one_letter_code
_entity_poly.pdbx_strand_id
1 'polypeptide(L)'
;MAWLDTLCTAFEGDRCIAAGVLRDVAICAKAAADLAADSPAPRPLLVFADASSETMELDWRGTLGVFTARLERQAQALDAVAEPDTPVPNAPSTDFDVPRGPGRPKLGVVAREVTLLPRHWEWLATQPGGASVALRKLVELAQRQSHTKDRV
;
A
#
# COMPACT_ATOMS: atom_id res chain seq x y z
N MET A 1 0.84 21.54 -2.77
CA MET A 1 2.09 21.23 -3.48
C MET A 1 1.90 19.86 -4.09
N ALA A 2 2.07 19.73 -5.40
CA ALA A 2 1.85 18.43 -6.06
C ALA A 2 2.87 17.43 -5.53
N TRP A 3 2.43 16.20 -5.22
CA TRP A 3 3.30 15.16 -4.65
C TRP A 3 4.58 14.89 -5.49
N LEU A 4 4.51 15.11 -6.81
CA LEU A 4 5.65 14.97 -7.75
C LEU A 4 6.75 16.02 -7.59
N ASP A 5 6.46 17.15 -6.95
CA ASP A 5 7.42 18.22 -6.70
C ASP A 5 8.12 18.06 -5.34
N THR A 6 7.82 16.97 -4.62
CA THR A 6 8.45 16.66 -3.34
C THR A 6 9.95 16.45 -3.54
N LEU A 7 10.77 17.16 -2.75
CA LEU A 7 12.21 16.94 -2.70
C LEU A 7 12.50 15.59 -2.03
N CYS A 8 13.28 14.77 -2.71
CA CYS A 8 13.62 13.44 -2.29
C CYS A 8 15.02 13.03 -2.78
N THR A 9 15.57 12.02 -2.11
CA THR A 9 16.87 11.45 -2.44
C THR A 9 16.73 9.94 -2.61
N ALA A 10 17.27 9.43 -3.71
CA ALA A 10 17.27 8.00 -4.03
C ALA A 10 18.67 7.39 -3.85
N PHE A 11 18.70 6.18 -3.28
CA PHE A 11 19.90 5.41 -2.99
C PHE A 11 19.80 3.99 -3.55
N GLU A 12 20.90 3.51 -4.11
CA GLU A 12 21.14 2.11 -4.42
C GLU A 12 22.16 1.55 -3.41
N GLY A 13 21.67 0.82 -2.41
CA GLY A 13 22.48 0.41 -1.26
C GLY A 13 23.01 1.62 -0.50
N ASP A 14 24.33 1.80 -0.51
CA ASP A 14 25.06 2.89 0.15
C ASP A 14 25.36 4.09 -0.77
N ARG A 15 24.98 3.99 -2.06
CA ARG A 15 25.28 5.01 -3.06
C ARG A 15 24.06 5.86 -3.37
N CYS A 16 24.18 7.18 -3.20
CA CYS A 16 23.20 8.13 -3.72
C CYS A 16 23.23 8.12 -5.26
N ILE A 17 22.08 7.91 -5.89
CA ILE A 17 21.93 7.87 -7.35
C ILE A 17 21.33 9.16 -7.91
N ALA A 18 20.46 9.83 -7.15
CA ALA A 18 19.83 11.10 -7.52
C ALA A 18 19.27 11.80 -6.29
N ALA A 19 19.24 13.14 -6.32
CA ALA A 19 18.60 13.99 -5.32
C ALA A 19 17.92 15.16 -6.04
N GLY A 20 16.71 15.51 -5.64
CA GLY A 20 15.92 16.57 -6.28
C GLY A 20 14.42 16.30 -6.22
N VAL A 21 13.67 16.83 -7.17
CA VAL A 21 12.22 16.61 -7.24
C VAL A 21 11.90 15.16 -7.61
N LEU A 22 10.84 14.61 -7.01
CA LEU A 22 10.42 13.22 -7.20
C LEU A 22 10.24 12.85 -8.67
N ARG A 23 9.69 13.76 -9.49
CA ARG A 23 9.52 13.53 -10.94
C ARG A 23 10.81 13.10 -11.62
N ASP A 24 11.93 13.75 -11.31
CA ASP A 24 13.21 13.49 -11.97
C ASP A 24 13.95 12.33 -11.29
N VAL A 25 13.92 12.31 -9.95
CA VAL A 25 14.55 11.26 -9.12
C VAL A 25 13.94 9.90 -9.42
N ALA A 26 12.63 9.81 -9.60
CA ALA A 26 11.94 8.55 -9.91
C ALA A 26 12.38 7.96 -11.25
N ILE A 27 12.68 8.78 -12.26
CA ILE A 27 13.18 8.33 -13.56
C ILE A 27 14.58 7.74 -13.43
N CYS A 28 15.47 8.44 -12.71
CA CYS A 28 16.82 7.93 -12.43
C CYS A 28 16.78 6.62 -11.62
N ALA A 29 15.93 6.56 -10.60
CA ALA A 29 15.74 5.38 -9.77
C ALA A 29 15.16 4.21 -10.57
N LYS A 30 14.23 4.46 -11.50
CA LYS A 30 13.68 3.42 -12.40
C LYS A 30 14.76 2.79 -13.28
N ALA A 31 15.67 3.58 -13.83
CA ALA A 31 16.78 3.05 -14.62
C ALA A 31 17.71 2.15 -13.78
N ALA A 32 17.96 2.53 -12.53
CA ALA A 32 18.72 1.69 -11.59
C ALA A 32 17.96 0.39 -11.25
N ALA A 33 16.63 0.48 -11.03
CA ALA A 33 15.79 -0.69 -10.77
C ALA A 33 15.82 -1.69 -11.94
N ASP A 34 15.77 -1.20 -13.18
CA ASP A 34 15.83 -2.05 -14.37
C ASP A 34 17.18 -2.74 -14.50
N LEU A 35 18.28 -2.02 -14.27
CA LEU A 35 19.61 -2.62 -14.26
C LEU A 35 19.79 -3.65 -13.14
N ALA A 36 19.21 -3.38 -11.97
CA ALA A 36 19.25 -4.30 -10.84
C ALA A 36 18.43 -5.58 -11.10
N ALA A 37 17.34 -5.51 -11.87
CA ALA A 37 16.52 -6.67 -12.21
C ALA A 37 17.29 -7.73 -13.03
N ASP A 38 18.27 -7.30 -13.83
CA ASP A 38 19.14 -8.19 -14.61
C ASP A 38 20.38 -8.66 -13.82
N SER A 39 20.59 -8.14 -12.60
CA SER A 39 21.76 -8.46 -11.77
C SER A 39 21.50 -9.68 -10.87
N PRO A 40 22.47 -10.60 -10.72
CA PRO A 40 22.34 -11.75 -9.82
C PRO A 40 22.35 -11.38 -8.32
N ALA A 41 22.77 -10.17 -7.97
CA ALA A 41 22.78 -9.66 -6.61
C ALA A 41 22.29 -8.19 -6.59
N PRO A 42 20.97 -7.95 -6.71
CA PRO A 42 20.43 -6.61 -6.74
C PRO A 42 20.65 -5.92 -5.39
N ARG A 43 21.13 -4.67 -5.44
CA ARG A 43 21.21 -3.80 -4.27
C ARG A 43 19.83 -3.22 -3.98
N PRO A 44 19.47 -2.97 -2.71
CA PRO A 44 18.18 -2.37 -2.38
C PRO A 44 18.12 -0.95 -2.92
N LEU A 45 17.03 -0.63 -3.60
CA LEU A 45 16.72 0.73 -4.07
C LEU A 45 15.75 1.38 -3.08
N LEU A 46 16.17 2.49 -2.48
CA LEU A 46 15.39 3.22 -1.48
C LEU A 46 15.25 4.68 -1.91
N VAL A 47 14.07 5.25 -1.72
CA VAL A 47 13.80 6.68 -1.96
C VAL A 47 13.29 7.29 -0.66
N PHE A 48 13.85 8.42 -0.25
CA PHE A 48 13.46 9.11 0.97
C PHE A 48 12.98 10.52 0.66
N ALA A 49 11.88 10.94 1.27
CA ALA A 49 11.47 12.34 1.24
C ALA A 49 12.43 13.17 2.11
N ASP A 50 13.00 14.24 1.56
CA ASP A 50 14.06 14.99 2.24
C ASP A 50 13.56 15.69 3.52
N ALA A 51 12.30 16.14 3.50
CA ALA A 51 11.71 16.90 4.60
C ALA A 51 11.32 16.02 5.80
N SER A 52 10.80 14.81 5.56
CA SER A 52 10.29 13.92 6.61
C SER A 52 11.21 12.72 6.88
N SER A 53 12.19 12.47 6.02
CA SER A 53 12.99 11.24 6.00
C SER A 53 12.16 9.95 5.89
N GLU A 54 10.91 10.06 5.45
CA GLU A 54 10.04 8.91 5.22
C GLU A 54 10.41 8.21 3.92
N THR A 55 10.32 6.88 3.92
CA THR A 55 10.53 6.06 2.73
C THR A 55 9.37 6.19 1.76
N MET A 56 9.68 6.46 0.50
CA MET A 56 8.73 6.54 -0.60
C MET A 56 8.74 5.24 -1.38
N GLU A 57 7.64 4.50 -1.30
CA GLU A 57 7.46 3.24 -2.02
C GLU A 57 6.93 3.50 -3.43
N LEU A 58 7.73 3.11 -4.44
CA LEU A 58 7.39 3.24 -5.85
C LEU A 58 7.31 1.86 -6.50
N ASP A 59 6.32 1.65 -7.36
CA ASP A 59 6.17 0.39 -8.09
C ASP A 59 7.04 0.39 -9.35
N TRP A 60 8.21 -0.26 -9.27
CA TRP A 60 9.23 -0.31 -10.32
C TRP A 60 8.88 -1.18 -11.55
N ARG A 61 7.74 -1.87 -11.56
CA ARG A 61 7.41 -2.84 -12.62
C ARG A 61 7.04 -2.17 -13.94
N GLY A 62 7.43 -2.82 -15.03
CA GLY A 62 7.04 -2.44 -16.39
C GLY A 62 8.03 -1.48 -17.06
N THR A 63 7.70 -1.04 -18.27
CA THR A 63 8.53 -0.08 -19.01
C THR A 63 8.44 1.32 -18.40
N LEU A 64 9.40 2.18 -18.73
CA LEU A 64 9.43 3.58 -18.25
C LEU A 64 8.10 4.31 -18.49
N GLY A 65 7.46 4.13 -19.64
CA GLY A 65 6.17 4.76 -19.94
C GLY A 65 5.02 4.29 -19.03
N VAL A 66 4.97 2.98 -18.71
CA VAL A 66 3.96 2.44 -17.78
C VAL A 66 4.21 2.94 -16.36
N PHE A 67 5.47 3.01 -15.95
CA PHE A 67 5.89 3.55 -14.67
C PHE A 67 5.49 5.01 -14.50
N THR A 68 5.84 5.89 -15.45
CA THR A 68 5.52 7.32 -15.38
C THR A 68 4.00 7.56 -15.34
N ALA A 69 3.23 6.86 -16.19
CA ALA A 69 1.77 6.99 -16.18
C ALA A 69 1.13 6.55 -14.84
N ARG A 70 1.73 5.56 -14.17
CA ARG A 70 1.29 5.14 -12.83
C ARG A 70 1.67 6.17 -11.78
N LEU A 71 2.88 6.70 -11.84
CA LEU A 71 3.36 7.73 -10.91
C LEU A 71 2.48 8.99 -10.97
N GLU A 72 2.09 9.41 -12.17
CA GLU A 72 1.17 10.53 -12.37
C GLU A 72 -0.23 10.25 -11.82
N ARG A 73 -0.75 9.03 -12.01
CA ARG A 73 -2.05 8.64 -11.43
C ARG A 73 -2.02 8.65 -9.90
N GLN A 74 -0.90 8.23 -9.30
CA GLN A 74 -0.72 8.25 -7.85
C GLN A 74 -0.68 9.70 -7.33
N ALA A 75 0.03 10.58 -8.03
CA ALA A 75 0.04 12.01 -7.71
C ALA A 75 -1.37 12.62 -7.75
N GLN A 76 -2.13 12.33 -8.81
CA GLN A 76 -3.52 12.79 -8.95
C GLN A 76 -4.42 12.26 -7.83
N ALA A 77 -4.25 11.00 -7.43
CA ALA A 77 -5.01 10.43 -6.33
C ALA A 77 -4.69 11.11 -4.99
N LEU A 78 -3.42 11.42 -4.72
CA LEU A 78 -3.00 12.12 -3.49
C LEU A 78 -3.49 13.57 -3.47
N ASP A 79 -3.45 14.26 -4.61
CA ASP A 79 -3.98 15.62 -4.73
C ASP A 79 -5.52 15.64 -4.62
N ALA A 80 -6.22 14.64 -5.16
CA ALA A 80 -7.68 14.54 -5.07
C ALA A 80 -8.18 14.27 -3.63
N VAL A 81 -7.35 13.64 -2.78
CA VAL A 81 -7.66 13.43 -1.34
C VAL A 81 -7.45 14.74 -0.54
N ALA A 82 -6.74 15.73 -1.08
CA ALA A 82 -6.50 17.02 -0.43
C ALA A 82 -7.59 18.07 -0.70
N GLU A 83 -8.49 17.84 -1.66
CA GLU A 83 -9.67 18.70 -1.91
C GLU A 83 -10.86 18.26 -1.05
N PRO A 84 -11.59 19.18 -0.38
CA PRO A 84 -12.72 18.82 0.47
C PRO A 84 -13.96 18.49 -0.37
N ASP A 85 -14.35 17.22 -0.31
CA ASP A 85 -15.71 16.67 -0.29
C ASP A 85 -16.79 17.39 -1.15
N THR A 86 -16.99 16.92 -2.39
CA THR A 86 -18.26 17.10 -3.11
C THR A 86 -19.01 15.76 -3.13
N PRO A 87 -20.20 15.66 -2.52
CA PRO A 87 -20.89 14.38 -2.38
C PRO A 87 -21.50 13.95 -3.73
N VAL A 88 -21.02 12.82 -4.26
CA VAL A 88 -21.64 12.13 -5.40
C VAL A 88 -22.58 11.04 -4.86
N PRO A 89 -23.84 10.90 -5.34
CA PRO A 89 -24.78 9.95 -4.76
C PRO A 89 -24.51 8.50 -5.19
N ASN A 90 -24.33 7.62 -4.20
CA ASN A 90 -24.57 6.18 -4.17
C ASN A 90 -24.07 5.29 -5.32
N ALA A 91 -22.92 4.66 -5.09
CA ALA A 91 -22.67 3.23 -5.34
C ALA A 91 -22.15 2.61 -4.02
N PRO A 92 -22.30 1.31 -3.74
CA PRO A 92 -22.01 0.76 -2.41
C PRO A 92 -20.51 0.81 -2.10
N SER A 93 -20.12 1.87 -1.41
CA SER A 93 -18.77 2.15 -0.95
C SER A 93 -18.37 1.14 0.11
N THR A 94 -17.27 0.44 -0.14
CA THR A 94 -16.58 -0.34 0.88
C THR A 94 -15.88 0.66 1.82
N ASP A 95 -16.34 0.71 3.07
CA ASP A 95 -15.86 1.57 4.14
C ASP A 95 -14.37 1.38 4.45
N PHE A 96 -13.50 2.18 3.82
CA PHE A 96 -12.26 2.70 4.38
C PHE A 96 -12.08 4.07 3.72
N ASP A 97 -12.42 5.19 4.34
CA ASP A 97 -11.65 5.78 5.41
C ASP A 97 -12.46 6.95 6.01
N VAL A 98 -12.61 6.97 7.32
CA VAL A 98 -13.08 8.15 8.05
C VAL A 98 -11.93 8.53 8.96
N PRO A 99 -11.48 9.79 9.02
CA PRO A 99 -10.40 10.20 9.92
C PRO A 99 -10.87 9.97 11.36
N ARG A 100 -10.32 8.94 11.99
CA ARG A 100 -10.73 8.49 13.34
C ARG A 100 -10.07 9.41 14.37
N GLY A 101 -10.90 10.18 15.07
CA GLY A 101 -10.48 11.11 16.13
C GLY A 101 -9.63 10.48 17.25
N PRO A 102 -9.01 11.31 18.10
CA PRO A 102 -8.02 10.88 19.07
C PRO A 102 -8.67 10.01 20.15
N GLY A 103 -8.14 8.80 20.35
CA GLY A 103 -8.51 7.97 21.51
C GLY A 103 -8.77 6.49 21.27
N ARG A 104 -8.74 5.97 20.04
CA ARG A 104 -8.80 4.51 19.85
C ARG A 104 -7.38 3.92 19.83
N PRO A 105 -6.91 3.26 20.91
CA PRO A 105 -5.62 2.58 20.89
C PRO A 105 -5.60 1.58 19.72
N LYS A 106 -4.48 1.56 18.99
CA LYS A 106 -4.26 0.66 17.85
C LYS A 106 -4.53 -0.78 18.33
N LEU A 107 -5.67 -1.37 17.92
CA LEU A 107 -5.82 -2.83 17.96
C LEU A 107 -4.72 -3.33 17.02
N GLY A 108 -3.71 -4.04 17.53
CA GLY A 108 -2.56 -4.55 16.77
C GLY A 108 -2.93 -5.58 15.71
N VAL A 109 -3.82 -5.23 14.78
CA VAL A 109 -4.22 -6.03 13.64
C VAL A 109 -3.17 -5.82 12.56
N VAL A 110 -2.49 -6.90 12.20
CA VAL A 110 -1.54 -6.91 11.08
C VAL A 110 -2.27 -7.44 9.85
N ALA A 111 -2.25 -6.68 8.75
CA ALA A 111 -2.81 -7.13 7.49
C ALA A 111 -1.91 -8.22 6.86
N ARG A 112 -2.53 -9.27 6.34
CA ARG A 112 -1.86 -10.34 5.58
C ARG A 112 -2.76 -10.78 4.42
N GLU A 113 -2.13 -11.25 3.35
CA GLU A 113 -2.82 -11.72 2.15
C GLU A 113 -3.37 -13.13 2.34
N VAL A 114 -4.58 -13.38 1.81
CA VAL A 114 -5.24 -14.70 1.85
C VAL A 114 -5.92 -14.96 0.52
N THR A 115 -5.75 -16.16 -0.03
CA THR A 115 -6.42 -16.58 -1.28
C THR A 115 -7.57 -17.52 -0.95
N LEU A 116 -8.77 -17.20 -1.41
CA LEU A 116 -9.99 -18.00 -1.24
C LEU A 116 -10.71 -18.15 -2.58
N LEU A 117 -11.59 -19.15 -2.67
CA LEU A 117 -12.43 -19.33 -3.86
C LEU A 117 -13.43 -18.17 -4.01
N PRO A 118 -13.83 -17.81 -5.25
CA PRO A 118 -14.75 -16.69 -5.50
C PRO A 118 -16.05 -16.75 -4.68
N ARG A 119 -16.67 -17.93 -4.60
CA ARG A 119 -17.88 -18.17 -3.78
C ARG A 119 -17.71 -17.81 -2.29
N HIS A 120 -16.51 -17.96 -1.74
CA HIS A 120 -16.24 -17.63 -0.34
C HIS A 120 -16.10 -16.13 -0.17
N TRP A 121 -15.52 -15.44 -1.16
CA TRP A 121 -15.46 -13.98 -1.18
C TRP A 121 -16.84 -13.34 -1.26
N GLU A 122 -17.70 -13.84 -2.14
CA GLU A 122 -19.10 -13.40 -2.25
C GLU A 122 -19.83 -13.56 -0.92
N TRP A 123 -19.67 -14.71 -0.25
CA TRP A 123 -20.26 -14.93 1.07
C TRP A 123 -19.69 -13.98 2.13
N LEU A 124 -18.36 -13.76 2.15
CA LEU A 124 -17.70 -12.86 3.10
C LEU A 124 -18.15 -11.39 2.93
N ALA A 125 -18.40 -10.96 1.70
CA ALA A 125 -18.89 -9.61 1.38
C ALA A 125 -20.30 -9.34 1.91
N THR A 126 -21.10 -10.38 2.13
CA THR A 126 -22.47 -10.25 2.67
C THR A 126 -22.52 -10.20 4.20
N GLN A 127 -21.38 -10.34 4.89
CA GLN A 127 -21.35 -10.45 6.35
C GLN A 127 -21.46 -9.07 7.05
N PRO A 128 -22.22 -8.98 8.15
CA PRO A 128 -22.30 -7.75 8.94
C PRO A 128 -20.94 -7.45 9.60
N GLY A 129 -20.37 -6.28 9.28
CA GLY A 129 -19.04 -5.87 9.74
C GLY A 129 -17.87 -6.27 8.84
N GLY A 130 -18.16 -6.83 7.65
CA GLY A 130 -17.18 -7.08 6.59
C GLY A 130 -16.36 -8.36 6.75
N ALA A 131 -15.60 -8.68 5.70
CA ALA A 131 -14.86 -9.93 5.56
C ALA A 131 -13.89 -10.19 6.73
N SER A 132 -13.17 -9.17 7.20
CA SER A 132 -12.17 -9.30 8.27
C SER A 132 -12.77 -9.70 9.62
N VAL A 133 -13.97 -9.18 9.96
CA VAL A 133 -14.67 -9.52 11.20
C VAL A 133 -15.21 -10.95 11.13
N ALA A 134 -15.78 -11.33 9.99
CA ALA A 134 -16.28 -12.69 9.76
C ALA A 134 -15.16 -13.73 9.82
N LEU A 135 -14.03 -13.46 9.15
CA LEU A 135 -12.85 -14.32 9.19
C LEU A 135 -12.31 -14.51 10.61
N ARG A 136 -12.23 -13.43 11.42
CA ARG A 136 -11.78 -13.55 12.82
C ARG A 136 -12.70 -14.46 13.63
N LYS A 137 -14.01 -14.29 13.51
CA LYS A 137 -14.99 -15.14 14.19
C LYS A 137 -14.86 -16.61 13.77
N LEU A 138 -14.67 -16.89 12.48
CA LEU A 138 -14.46 -18.24 11.97
C LEU A 138 -13.17 -18.87 12.53
N VAL A 139 -12.07 -18.11 12.56
CA VAL A 139 -10.80 -18.57 13.15
C VAL A 139 -10.94 -18.83 14.65
N GLU A 140 -11.61 -17.95 15.40
CA GLU A 140 -11.86 -18.16 16.84
C GLU A 140 -12.72 -19.41 17.10
N LEU A 141 -13.78 -19.62 16.30
CA LEU A 141 -14.60 -20.82 16.40
C LEU A 141 -13.81 -22.09 16.11
N ALA A 142 -12.98 -22.08 15.05
CA ALA A 142 -12.12 -23.21 14.70
C ALA A 142 -11.04 -23.47 15.76
N GLN A 143 -10.42 -22.42 16.32
CA GLN A 143 -9.44 -22.55 17.41
C GLN A 143 -10.07 -23.17 18.66
N ARG A 144 -11.25 -22.71 19.07
CA ARG A 144 -11.98 -23.27 20.23
C ARG A 144 -12.31 -24.74 20.04
N GLN A 145 -12.75 -25.15 18.85
CA GLN A 145 -13.08 -26.54 18.54
C GLN A 145 -11.83 -27.45 18.47
N SER A 146 -10.71 -26.91 17.98
CA SER A 146 -9.44 -27.64 17.87
C SER A 146 -8.80 -27.88 19.25
N HIS A 147 -8.87 -26.90 20.15
CA HIS A 147 -8.39 -27.02 21.53
C HIS A 147 -9.13 -28.10 22.35
N THR A 148 -10.39 -28.39 22.04
CA THR A 148 -11.16 -29.46 22.71
C THR A 148 -10.77 -30.85 22.22
N LYS A 149 -10.22 -30.97 21.01
CA LYS A 149 -9.82 -32.24 20.40
C LYS A 149 -8.42 -32.70 20.83
N ASP A 150 -7.59 -31.78 21.34
CA ASP A 150 -6.22 -32.02 21.80
C ASP A 150 -6.12 -32.34 23.31
N ARG A 151 -7.26 -32.38 24.04
CA ARG A 151 -7.37 -32.78 25.46
C ARG A 151 -8.01 -34.15 25.64
N VAL A 152 -7.64 -35.13 24.79
CA VAL A 152 -8.01 -36.54 24.94
C VAL A 152 -6.76 -37.40 24.88
#